data_AF-Q07JG6-F1
#
_entry.id   AF-Q07JG6-F1
#
_cell.length_a   1.000
_cell.length_b   1.000
_cell.length_c   1.000
_cell.angle_alpha   90.00
_cell.angle_beta   90.00
_cell.angle_gamma   90.00
#
_symmetry.space_group_name_H-M   'P 1'
#
loop_
_entity.id
_entity.type
_entity.pdbx_description
1 polymer ?
#
loop_
_entity_poly.entity_id
_entity_poly.type
_entity_poly.pdbx_seq_one_letter_code
_entity_poly.pdbx_strand_id
1 'polypeptide(L)'
;MRSAADLETSSIHKKSRFPRRWLAADRAALSEAMTALMLVTLARAAPFASGSLMAALLQLPFAVGRSSPVSRAGASWLVLARGPTSPLLLTMLAAVTWLPGCATAPLVQGSGLSSYDGLQQSDGKITKSRLHVKKEQVAAAKTISIAPTQFPPNVAPTLSGEQRALVANAVNRALCISLSDRFEVVAPGSPADLTVRAAVTHATETDEAAAGVSVAASIGTKFVDMGSVPIPIPRVPIGLGELSIEAEAVDRAGRQQAAIVWGRGATAFFSSPRVSKAGDAYELAGSFGEDFATLLNKGESPFGGVGFSVPSWQKISSNVGLAPKYAACESYGRSPGIAGLVGGKLGFPPEWTDDGAKAVPTR
;
A
#
# COMPACT_ATOMS: atom_id res chain seq x y z
N MET A 1 42.73 -0.47 48.59
CA MET A 1 42.62 -1.92 48.83
C MET A 1 41.30 -2.42 48.23
N ARG A 2 41.41 -3.39 47.30
CA ARG A 2 40.40 -4.39 46.82
C ARG A 2 39.17 -3.81 46.10
N SER A 3 39.09 -3.84 44.77
CA SER A 3 38.94 -4.95 43.81
C SER A 3 37.51 -5.51 43.77
N ALA A 4 36.80 -5.17 42.71
CA ALA A 4 35.51 -5.72 42.32
C ALA A 4 35.75 -6.97 41.44
N ALA A 5 35.93 -8.10 42.09
CA ALA A 5 35.79 -9.43 41.52
C ALA A 5 35.27 -10.31 42.65
N ASP A 6 34.24 -11.10 42.36
CA ASP A 6 33.53 -12.07 43.20
C ASP A 6 32.11 -11.62 43.55
N LEU A 7 31.17 -12.06 42.71
CA LEU A 7 29.89 -12.63 43.16
C LEU A 7 29.38 -13.57 42.05
N GLU A 8 29.86 -14.80 42.17
CA GLU A 8 29.12 -16.06 42.03
C GLU A 8 28.00 -16.18 40.98
N THR A 9 28.37 -16.92 39.94
CA THR A 9 27.56 -17.93 39.25
C THR A 9 26.92 -18.93 40.22
N SER A 10 25.58 -19.09 40.19
CA SER A 10 24.94 -20.42 40.28
C SER A 10 23.43 -20.37 40.00
N SER A 11 22.97 -21.38 39.25
CA SER A 11 21.61 -21.94 39.27
C SER A 11 20.52 -21.32 38.40
N ILE A 12 20.48 -21.66 37.10
CA ILE A 12 19.21 -21.91 36.39
C ILE A 12 19.39 -23.05 35.35
N HIS A 13 19.08 -24.28 35.75
CA HIS A 13 18.76 -25.37 34.84
C HIS A 13 17.35 -25.87 35.17
N LYS A 14 16.35 -25.32 34.49
CA LYS A 14 14.98 -25.87 34.44
C LYS A 14 14.60 -26.11 32.99
N LYS A 15 14.63 -27.39 32.59
CA LYS A 15 14.05 -27.89 31.34
C LYS A 15 12.52 -27.67 31.37
N SER A 16 11.99 -26.83 30.50
CA SER A 16 10.55 -26.75 30.23
C SER A 16 10.20 -27.65 29.03
N ARG A 17 9.38 -28.67 29.30
CA ARG A 17 8.70 -29.47 28.26
C ARG A 17 7.51 -28.66 27.72
N PHE A 18 7.47 -28.47 26.41
CA PHE A 18 6.29 -27.94 25.69
C PHE A 18 5.14 -28.97 25.69
N PRO A 19 3.89 -28.60 26.04
CA PRO A 19 2.75 -29.48 25.89
C PRO A 19 2.17 -29.41 24.47
N ARG A 20 2.09 -30.56 23.80
CA ARG A 20 1.50 -30.79 22.45
C ARG A 20 -0.02 -30.50 22.32
N ARG A 21 -0.65 -29.80 23.27
CA ARG A 21 -2.11 -29.61 23.32
C ARG A 21 -2.62 -28.36 22.58
N TRP A 22 -1.74 -27.51 22.08
CA TRP A 22 -2.12 -26.23 21.42
C TRP A 22 -2.55 -26.35 19.94
N LEU A 23 -2.27 -27.47 19.25
CA LEU A 23 -2.52 -27.58 17.80
C LEU A 23 -3.95 -27.98 17.40
N ALA A 24 -4.77 -28.47 18.34
CA ALA A 24 -6.12 -28.96 18.03
C ALA A 24 -7.21 -27.87 18.16
N ALA A 25 -7.06 -26.96 19.11
CA ALA A 25 -8.02 -25.87 19.34
C ALA A 25 -8.02 -24.85 18.19
N ASP A 26 -6.84 -24.54 17.64
CA ASP A 26 -6.70 -23.60 16.52
C ASP A 26 -7.31 -24.13 15.21
N ARG A 27 -7.31 -25.46 14.99
CA ARG A 27 -7.95 -26.05 13.80
C ARG A 27 -9.47 -26.00 13.85
N ALA A 28 -10.06 -26.15 15.05
CA ALA A 28 -11.50 -26.03 15.23
C ALA A 28 -11.98 -24.58 15.05
N ALA A 29 -11.22 -23.61 15.60
CA ALA A 29 -11.51 -22.19 15.43
C ALA A 29 -11.41 -21.74 13.96
N LEU A 30 -10.42 -22.25 13.21
CA LEU A 30 -10.29 -21.99 11.77
C LEU A 30 -11.44 -22.61 10.94
N SER A 31 -11.93 -23.78 11.35
CA SER A 31 -13.08 -24.43 10.70
C SER A 31 -14.39 -23.67 10.93
N GLU A 32 -14.62 -23.18 12.15
CA GLU A 32 -15.82 -22.39 12.46
C GLU A 32 -15.81 -21.02 11.77
N ALA A 33 -14.64 -20.35 11.70
CA ALA A 33 -14.49 -19.10 10.98
C ALA A 33 -14.73 -19.25 9.46
N MET A 34 -14.25 -20.34 8.84
CA MET A 34 -14.53 -20.66 7.43
C MET A 34 -16.01 -20.95 7.19
N THR A 35 -16.68 -21.62 8.13
CA THR A 35 -18.10 -21.96 8.02
C THR A 35 -18.97 -20.71 8.16
N ALA A 36 -18.62 -19.79 9.07
CA ALA A 36 -19.28 -18.50 9.21
C ALA A 36 -19.09 -17.60 7.95
N LEU A 37 -17.90 -17.62 7.34
CA LEU A 37 -17.61 -16.87 6.13
C LEU A 37 -18.42 -17.38 4.92
N MET A 38 -18.63 -18.70 4.82
CA MET A 38 -19.48 -19.32 3.79
C MET A 38 -20.98 -18.99 3.97
N LEU A 39 -21.46 -18.91 5.22
CA LEU A 39 -22.84 -18.56 5.52
C LEU A 39 -23.15 -17.08 5.23
N VAL A 40 -22.22 -16.17 5.50
CA VAL A 40 -22.38 -14.74 5.20
C VAL A 40 -22.34 -14.46 3.69
N THR A 41 -21.57 -15.23 2.92
CA THR A 41 -21.56 -15.11 1.45
C THR A 41 -22.83 -15.66 0.80
N LEU A 42 -23.40 -16.74 1.34
CA LEU A 42 -24.71 -17.25 0.88
C LEU A 42 -25.88 -16.32 1.24
N ALA A 43 -25.83 -15.65 2.39
CA ALA A 43 -26.89 -14.74 2.82
C ALA A 43 -26.95 -13.42 2.02
N ARG A 44 -25.86 -13.02 1.36
CA ARG A 44 -25.78 -11.77 0.56
C ARG A 44 -25.95 -11.97 -0.94
N ALA A 45 -26.03 -13.22 -1.42
CA ALA A 45 -26.20 -13.54 -2.84
C ALA A 45 -27.66 -13.76 -3.26
N ALA A 46 -28.65 -13.43 -2.43
CA ALA A 46 -30.06 -13.47 -2.81
C ALA A 46 -30.50 -12.11 -3.40
N PRO A 47 -30.65 -11.97 -4.73
CA PRO A 47 -31.47 -10.91 -5.27
C PRO A 47 -32.93 -11.21 -4.95
N PHE A 48 -33.69 -10.18 -4.60
CA PHE A 48 -35.14 -10.20 -4.64
C PHE A 48 -35.59 -10.60 -6.05
N ALA A 49 -36.02 -11.85 -6.22
CA ALA A 49 -36.74 -12.31 -7.40
C ALA A 49 -37.95 -13.11 -6.91
N SER A 50 -39.09 -12.50 -7.13
CA SER A 50 -40.44 -13.02 -6.99
C SER A 50 -40.67 -14.30 -7.81
N GLY A 51 -41.45 -15.22 -7.24
CA GLY A 51 -42.27 -16.17 -8.00
C GLY A 51 -41.68 -17.54 -8.29
N SER A 52 -42.27 -18.55 -7.63
CA SER A 52 -42.40 -19.95 -8.06
C SER A 52 -41.13 -20.76 -8.38
N LEU A 53 -40.78 -21.66 -7.47
CA LEU A 53 -40.71 -23.11 -7.77
C LEU A 53 -40.42 -23.89 -6.48
N MET A 54 -41.49 -24.32 -5.83
CA MET A 54 -41.49 -25.58 -5.10
C MET A 54 -41.38 -26.72 -6.14
N ALA A 55 -40.40 -27.60 -5.94
CA ALA A 55 -40.52 -29.06 -6.09
C ALA A 55 -39.14 -29.67 -6.36
N ALA A 56 -38.69 -30.52 -5.43
CA ALA A 56 -38.10 -31.85 -5.70
C ALA A 56 -37.17 -32.25 -4.55
N LEU A 57 -37.78 -32.56 -3.40
CA LEU A 57 -37.25 -33.56 -2.49
C LEU A 57 -37.58 -34.96 -3.04
N LEU A 58 -36.74 -35.93 -2.67
CA LEU A 58 -36.85 -37.38 -2.84
C LEU A 58 -36.43 -37.94 -4.21
N GLN A 59 -35.34 -38.72 -4.21
CA GLN A 59 -35.39 -40.20 -4.30
C GLN A 59 -33.97 -40.81 -4.31
N LEU A 60 -33.69 -41.63 -3.30
CA LEU A 60 -32.70 -42.72 -3.34
C LEU A 60 -33.30 -43.89 -4.13
N PRO A 61 -32.47 -44.80 -4.67
CA PRO A 61 -32.54 -46.14 -4.11
C PRO A 61 -31.19 -46.86 -3.92
N PHE A 62 -31.24 -47.79 -2.97
CA PHE A 62 -30.28 -48.86 -2.72
C PHE A 62 -30.23 -49.89 -3.87
N ALA A 63 -29.04 -50.44 -4.13
CA ALA A 63 -28.91 -51.79 -4.67
C ALA A 63 -27.63 -52.47 -4.13
N VAL A 64 -27.83 -53.59 -3.44
CA VAL A 64 -26.83 -54.53 -2.94
C VAL A 64 -26.48 -55.53 -4.06
N GLY A 65 -25.19 -55.86 -4.22
CA GLY A 65 -24.72 -56.95 -5.08
C GLY A 65 -23.34 -57.44 -4.65
N ARG A 66 -23.20 -58.75 -4.43
CA ARG A 66 -22.07 -59.44 -3.77
C ARG A 66 -21.12 -60.07 -4.81
N SER A 67 -19.95 -60.47 -4.30
CA SER A 67 -18.95 -61.45 -4.80
C SER A 67 -17.88 -61.05 -5.84
N SER A 68 -16.63 -61.13 -5.38
CA SER A 68 -15.37 -61.31 -6.14
C SER A 68 -15.27 -62.74 -6.73
N PRO A 69 -14.33 -63.08 -7.66
CA PRO A 69 -12.88 -63.16 -7.33
C PRO A 69 -11.84 -62.93 -8.48
N VAL A 70 -10.62 -62.56 -8.06
CA VAL A 70 -9.28 -63.07 -8.47
C VAL A 70 -8.71 -62.86 -9.91
N SER A 71 -7.58 -62.13 -9.92
CA SER A 71 -6.30 -62.33 -10.64
C SER A 71 -5.90 -61.63 -11.96
N ARG A 72 -4.74 -60.97 -11.82
CA ARG A 72 -3.52 -60.87 -12.67
C ARG A 72 -3.48 -59.92 -13.88
N ALA A 73 -2.67 -58.88 -13.65
CA ALA A 73 -1.49 -58.47 -14.43
C ALA A 73 -1.67 -57.91 -15.85
N GLY A 74 -1.23 -56.66 -16.04
CA GLY A 74 -0.85 -56.16 -17.36
C GLY A 74 -0.81 -54.64 -17.50
N ALA A 75 0.40 -54.10 -17.59
CA ALA A 75 0.78 -52.88 -18.31
C ALA A 75 0.26 -51.51 -17.82
N SER A 76 1.16 -50.82 -17.11
CA SER A 76 1.24 -49.35 -17.03
C SER A 76 1.45 -48.71 -18.40
N TRP A 77 1.14 -47.40 -18.41
CA TRP A 77 1.48 -46.36 -19.41
C TRP A 77 0.43 -46.12 -20.50
N LEU A 78 -0.67 -45.45 -20.15
CA LEU A 78 -1.38 -44.41 -20.94
C LEU A 78 -2.70 -44.00 -20.26
N VAL A 79 -2.64 -43.35 -19.09
CA VAL A 79 -3.79 -42.57 -18.57
C VAL A 79 -3.26 -41.34 -17.84
N LEU A 80 -2.90 -40.31 -18.60
CA LEU A 80 -2.90 -38.95 -18.09
C LEU A 80 -4.16 -38.26 -18.65
N ALA A 81 -4.90 -37.64 -17.75
CA ALA A 81 -5.97 -36.67 -18.00
C ALA A 81 -7.32 -37.18 -18.57
N ARG A 82 -8.05 -37.95 -17.77
CA ARG A 82 -9.53 -37.86 -17.70
C ARG A 82 -10.00 -37.97 -16.25
N GLY A 83 -9.55 -37.03 -15.43
CA GLY A 83 -10.28 -36.71 -14.20
C GLY A 83 -11.52 -35.88 -14.57
N PRO A 84 -12.66 -36.02 -13.87
CA PRO A 84 -13.80 -35.14 -14.09
C PRO A 84 -13.33 -33.72 -13.80
N THR A 85 -13.18 -32.89 -14.84
CA THR A 85 -13.03 -31.45 -14.66
C THR A 85 -14.34 -30.96 -14.08
N SER A 86 -14.39 -30.93 -12.75
CA SER A 86 -15.56 -30.51 -12.01
C SER A 86 -15.94 -29.12 -12.50
N PRO A 87 -17.18 -28.91 -13.00
CA PRO A 87 -17.62 -27.59 -13.46
C PRO A 87 -17.48 -26.54 -12.35
N LEU A 88 -17.48 -26.99 -11.08
CA LEU A 88 -17.24 -26.19 -9.89
C LEU A 88 -15.83 -25.57 -9.83
N LEU A 89 -14.80 -26.30 -10.29
CA LEU A 89 -13.41 -25.81 -10.32
C LEU A 89 -13.24 -24.75 -11.43
N LEU A 90 -13.88 -24.97 -12.58
CA LEU A 90 -13.91 -24.02 -13.70
C LEU A 90 -14.70 -22.76 -13.36
N THR A 91 -15.83 -22.87 -12.64
CA THR A 91 -16.57 -21.70 -12.15
C THR A 91 -15.81 -20.95 -11.05
N MET A 92 -15.07 -21.63 -10.17
CA MET A 92 -14.22 -20.99 -9.17
C MET A 92 -13.04 -20.23 -9.82
N LEU A 93 -12.37 -20.83 -10.82
CA LEU A 93 -11.33 -20.13 -11.57
C LEU A 93 -11.88 -18.96 -12.38
N ALA A 94 -13.06 -19.10 -13.00
CA ALA A 94 -13.71 -18.00 -13.72
C ALA A 94 -14.11 -16.86 -12.77
N ALA A 95 -14.63 -17.16 -11.57
CA ALA A 95 -15.03 -16.16 -10.58
C ALA A 95 -13.83 -15.36 -10.03
N VAL A 96 -12.66 -16.00 -9.87
CA VAL A 96 -11.43 -15.31 -9.42
C VAL A 96 -10.92 -14.29 -10.45
N THR A 97 -11.16 -14.50 -11.75
CA THR A 97 -10.72 -13.56 -12.80
C THR A 97 -11.55 -12.28 -12.89
N TRP A 98 -12.70 -12.19 -12.19
CA TRP A 98 -13.63 -11.05 -12.25
C TRP A 98 -13.56 -10.13 -11.02
N LEU A 99 -12.72 -10.43 -10.03
CA LEU A 99 -12.54 -9.54 -8.89
C LEU A 99 -11.70 -8.31 -9.33
N PRO A 100 -12.22 -7.08 -9.21
CA PRO A 100 -11.43 -5.88 -9.49
C PRO A 100 -10.30 -5.77 -8.47
N GLY A 101 -9.10 -6.22 -8.85
CA GLY A 101 -7.92 -6.27 -7.97
C GLY A 101 -7.22 -4.93 -7.71
N CYS A 102 -7.66 -3.86 -8.38
CA CYS A 102 -7.03 -2.55 -8.39
C CYS A 102 -8.09 -1.46 -8.24
N ALA A 103 -7.89 -0.55 -7.28
CA ALA A 103 -8.62 0.71 -7.25
C ALA A 103 -8.15 1.62 -8.40
N THR A 104 -9.04 2.45 -8.94
CA THR A 104 -8.74 3.35 -10.06
C THR A 104 -9.06 4.78 -9.67
N ALA A 105 -8.01 5.49 -9.26
CA ALA A 105 -8.18 6.87 -8.85
C ALA A 105 -8.58 7.77 -10.04
N PRO A 106 -9.57 8.66 -9.87
CA PRO A 106 -9.91 9.66 -10.87
C PRO A 106 -8.80 10.71 -11.00
N LEU A 107 -8.64 11.30 -12.19
CA LEU A 107 -7.81 12.51 -12.33
C LEU A 107 -8.66 13.75 -12.01
N VAL A 108 -8.66 14.15 -10.75
CA VAL A 108 -9.40 15.34 -10.29
C VAL A 108 -8.50 16.57 -10.36
N GLN A 109 -8.91 17.55 -11.16
CA GLN A 109 -8.35 18.90 -11.17
C GLN A 109 -9.01 19.71 -10.05
N GLY A 110 -8.19 20.37 -9.23
CA GLY A 110 -8.64 21.32 -8.24
C GLY A 110 -8.51 22.74 -8.75
N SER A 111 -7.94 23.60 -7.92
CA SER A 111 -7.64 25.00 -8.23
C SER A 111 -6.25 25.41 -7.71
N GLY A 112 -5.39 24.43 -7.47
CA GLY A 112 -4.06 24.60 -6.88
C GLY A 112 -2.95 24.86 -7.90
N LEU A 113 -3.20 24.66 -9.20
CA LEU A 113 -2.24 24.97 -10.25
C LEU A 113 -2.42 26.40 -10.79
N SER A 114 -1.31 27.07 -11.09
CA SER A 114 -1.31 28.40 -11.72
C SER A 114 -1.88 28.38 -13.15
N SER A 115 -1.71 27.26 -13.86
CA SER A 115 -2.40 26.96 -15.13
C SER A 115 -2.50 25.44 -15.31
N TYR A 116 -3.53 25.00 -16.04
CA TYR A 116 -3.70 23.62 -16.51
C TYR A 116 -3.39 23.47 -18.01
N ASP A 117 -3.02 24.57 -18.67
CA ASP A 117 -2.76 24.59 -20.11
C ASP A 117 -1.49 23.80 -20.44
N GLY A 118 -1.51 23.06 -21.54
CA GLY A 118 -0.35 22.30 -22.01
C GLY A 118 -0.03 21.05 -21.18
N LEU A 119 -0.86 20.69 -20.18
CA LEU A 119 -0.78 19.39 -19.52
C LEU A 119 -1.12 18.28 -20.52
N GLN A 120 -0.19 17.36 -20.75
CA GLN A 120 -0.34 16.23 -21.65
C GLN A 120 -0.53 14.93 -20.88
N GLN A 121 -1.37 14.03 -21.40
CA GLN A 121 -1.57 12.71 -20.79
C GLN A 121 -0.25 11.95 -20.77
N SER A 122 0.09 11.40 -19.60
CA SER A 122 1.25 10.55 -19.44
C SER A 122 0.96 9.53 -18.35
N ASP A 123 0.38 8.40 -18.70
CA ASP A 123 0.02 7.37 -17.71
C ASP A 123 1.17 6.40 -17.44
N GLY A 124 1.28 5.99 -16.18
CA GLY A 124 2.00 4.78 -15.78
C GLY A 124 1.10 3.55 -15.88
N LYS A 125 1.66 2.37 -15.56
CA LYS A 125 0.90 1.10 -15.60
C LYS A 125 -0.32 1.09 -14.67
N ILE A 126 -0.21 1.75 -13.51
CA ILE A 126 -1.26 1.82 -12.49
C ILE A 126 -1.52 3.25 -11.98
N THR A 127 -0.80 4.23 -12.54
CA THR A 127 -0.90 5.64 -12.19
C THR A 127 -1.47 6.40 -13.36
N LYS A 128 -2.48 7.23 -13.13
CA LYS A 128 -2.99 8.17 -14.11
C LYS A 128 -2.32 9.52 -13.93
N SER A 129 -1.96 10.19 -15.03
CA SER A 129 -1.47 11.56 -14.92
C SER A 129 -1.65 12.41 -16.17
N ARG A 130 -1.74 13.72 -15.96
CA ARG A 130 -1.50 14.75 -16.97
C ARG A 130 -0.42 15.69 -16.45
N LEU A 131 0.61 15.95 -17.26
CA LEU A 131 1.79 16.70 -16.81
C LEU A 131 2.33 17.64 -17.87
N HIS A 132 3.05 18.66 -17.41
CA HIS A 132 3.82 19.58 -18.23
C HIS A 132 5.14 19.90 -17.52
N VAL A 133 6.22 20.04 -18.27
CA VAL A 133 7.51 20.46 -17.73
C VAL A 133 8.29 21.27 -18.74
N LYS A 134 8.82 22.41 -18.29
CA LYS A 134 9.75 23.27 -19.02
C LYS A 134 11.17 22.82 -18.67
N LYS A 135 11.67 21.87 -19.45
CA LYS A 135 12.88 21.08 -19.15
C LYS A 135 14.08 21.96 -18.85
N GLU A 136 14.34 22.96 -19.67
CA GLU A 136 15.52 23.83 -19.56
C GLU A 136 15.48 24.66 -18.26
N GLN A 137 14.29 25.13 -17.89
CA GLN A 137 14.07 26.01 -16.74
C GLN A 137 14.18 25.21 -15.45
N VAL A 138 13.60 24.01 -15.41
CA VAL A 138 13.78 23.09 -14.29
C VAL A 138 15.23 22.67 -14.20
N ALA A 139 15.89 22.31 -15.31
CA ALA A 139 17.30 21.90 -15.31
C ALA A 139 18.24 22.96 -14.72
N ALA A 140 17.98 24.24 -14.98
CA ALA A 140 18.78 25.38 -14.49
C ALA A 140 18.62 25.66 -12.98
N ALA A 141 17.51 25.23 -12.35
CA ALA A 141 17.26 25.45 -10.94
C ALA A 141 18.15 24.56 -10.04
N LYS A 142 18.69 25.14 -8.96
CA LYS A 142 19.57 24.45 -8.00
C LYS A 142 18.88 24.25 -6.65
N THR A 143 18.11 25.23 -6.22
CA THR A 143 17.46 25.26 -4.91
C THR A 143 15.96 25.07 -5.03
N ILE A 144 15.37 24.36 -4.08
CA ILE A 144 13.93 24.11 -4.04
C ILE A 144 13.37 24.33 -2.63
N SER A 145 12.25 25.04 -2.54
CA SER A 145 11.45 25.13 -1.32
C SER A 145 10.13 24.39 -1.54
N ILE A 146 9.59 23.79 -0.47
CA ILE A 146 8.33 23.05 -0.51
C ILE A 146 7.35 23.81 0.37
N ALA A 147 6.26 24.29 -0.23
CA ALA A 147 5.15 24.85 0.53
C ALA A 147 4.34 23.72 1.18
N PRO A 148 3.71 23.95 2.35
CA PRO A 148 2.87 22.95 2.99
C PRO A 148 1.78 22.45 2.03
N THR A 149 1.71 21.12 1.85
CA THR A 149 0.66 20.49 1.06
C THR A 149 -0.72 20.80 1.64
N GLN A 150 -1.65 21.20 0.78
CA GLN A 150 -3.02 21.49 1.18
C GLN A 150 -3.87 20.21 1.13
N PHE A 151 -4.68 19.98 2.16
CA PHE A 151 -5.69 18.92 2.17
C PHE A 151 -7.03 19.48 2.69
N PRO A 152 -7.84 20.06 1.78
CA PRO A 152 -9.09 20.72 2.15
C PRO A 152 -10.09 19.76 2.83
N PRO A 153 -10.89 20.18 3.82
CA PRO A 153 -11.83 19.31 4.52
C PRO A 153 -12.96 18.72 3.66
N ASN A 154 -13.32 19.40 2.58
CA ASN A 154 -14.30 18.91 1.62
C ASN A 154 -13.74 17.79 0.71
N VAL A 155 -12.40 17.67 0.65
CA VAL A 155 -11.72 16.57 -0.02
C VAL A 155 -11.57 15.45 1.02
N ALA A 156 -12.19 14.30 0.78
CA ALA A 156 -12.31 13.19 1.74
C ALA A 156 -12.96 13.60 3.09
N PRO A 157 -14.25 13.98 3.09
CA PRO A 157 -14.96 14.52 4.27
C PRO A 157 -15.07 13.54 5.44
N THR A 158 -14.75 12.30 5.18
CA THR A 158 -14.95 11.14 6.03
C THR A 158 -13.66 10.83 6.83
N LEU A 159 -12.51 11.36 6.38
CA LEU A 159 -11.24 11.38 7.11
C LEU A 159 -11.21 12.48 8.18
N SER A 160 -10.62 12.17 9.33
CA SER A 160 -10.43 13.15 10.41
C SER A 160 -9.45 14.26 10.01
N GLY A 161 -9.46 15.37 10.75
CA GLY A 161 -8.50 16.47 10.53
C GLY A 161 -7.05 16.02 10.76
N GLU A 162 -6.81 15.17 11.75
CA GLU A 162 -5.51 14.58 12.05
C GLU A 162 -5.03 13.66 10.92
N GLN A 163 -5.90 12.80 10.40
CA GLN A 163 -5.61 11.93 9.27
C GLN A 163 -5.23 12.72 8.02
N ARG A 164 -5.98 13.78 7.71
CA ARG A 164 -5.67 14.67 6.58
C ARG A 164 -4.34 15.39 6.78
N ALA A 165 -4.05 15.88 7.99
CA ALA A 165 -2.77 16.51 8.31
C ALA A 165 -1.59 15.53 8.15
N LEU A 166 -1.78 14.27 8.58
CA LEU A 166 -0.77 13.24 8.50
C LEU A 166 -0.47 12.84 7.05
N VAL A 167 -1.50 12.67 6.20
CA VAL A 167 -1.32 12.43 4.75
C VAL A 167 -0.64 13.63 4.08
N ALA A 168 -1.07 14.86 4.37
CA ALA A 168 -0.45 16.07 3.80
C ALA A 168 1.04 16.17 4.19
N ASN A 169 1.38 15.84 5.45
CA ASN A 169 2.77 15.80 5.88
C ASN A 169 3.56 14.67 5.21
N ALA A 170 2.95 13.51 5.00
CA ALA A 170 3.57 12.40 4.26
C ALA A 170 3.95 12.83 2.83
N VAL A 171 3.09 13.61 2.16
CA VAL A 171 3.40 14.22 0.85
C VAL A 171 4.61 15.16 0.96
N ASN A 172 4.61 16.09 1.92
CA ASN A 172 5.72 17.03 2.11
C ASN A 172 7.06 16.29 2.35
N ARG A 173 7.06 15.27 3.21
CA ARG A 173 8.24 14.47 3.53
C ARG A 173 8.73 13.68 2.30
N ALA A 174 7.83 13.05 1.56
CA ALA A 174 8.16 12.31 0.35
C ALA A 174 8.77 13.22 -0.74
N LEU A 175 8.19 14.41 -0.93
CA LEU A 175 8.74 15.45 -1.82
C LEU A 175 10.13 15.88 -1.36
N CYS A 176 10.30 16.18 -0.07
CA CYS A 176 11.58 16.65 0.47
C CYS A 176 12.70 15.64 0.26
N ILE A 177 12.46 14.38 0.62
CA ILE A 177 13.43 13.30 0.44
C ILE A 177 13.73 13.10 -1.05
N SER A 178 12.70 13.03 -1.91
CA SER A 178 12.89 12.67 -3.31
C SER A 178 13.49 13.80 -4.17
N LEU A 179 13.16 15.06 -3.87
CA LEU A 179 13.76 16.21 -4.55
C LEU A 179 15.21 16.43 -4.12
N SER A 180 15.59 16.00 -2.92
CA SER A 180 16.97 16.11 -2.41
C SER A 180 18.00 15.28 -3.19
N ASP A 181 17.54 14.38 -4.07
CA ASP A 181 18.39 13.64 -5.00
C ASP A 181 19.14 14.59 -5.95
N ARG A 182 18.52 15.71 -6.36
CA ARG A 182 19.12 16.70 -7.26
C ARG A 182 19.21 18.10 -6.66
N PHE A 183 18.15 18.55 -6.02
CA PHE A 183 18.03 19.93 -5.55
C PHE A 183 18.61 20.09 -4.14
N GLU A 184 19.14 21.28 -3.88
CA GLU A 184 19.34 21.75 -2.52
C GLU A 184 17.98 22.16 -1.94
N VAL A 185 17.49 21.38 -0.96
CA VAL A 185 16.19 21.66 -0.33
C VAL A 185 16.39 22.68 0.78
N VAL A 186 15.82 23.87 0.60
CA VAL A 186 15.90 24.97 1.56
C VAL A 186 14.71 24.95 2.52
N ALA A 187 14.81 25.69 3.62
CA ALA A 187 13.72 25.78 4.59
C ALA A 187 12.41 26.30 3.96
N PRO A 188 11.25 25.87 4.46
CA PRO A 188 9.96 26.38 4.00
C PRO A 188 9.91 27.91 4.10
N GLY A 189 9.44 28.58 3.05
CA GLY A 189 9.35 30.05 2.99
C GLY A 189 10.65 30.78 2.67
N SER A 190 11.80 30.10 2.69
CA SER A 190 13.06 30.69 2.22
C SER A 190 13.07 30.86 0.69
N PRO A 191 13.74 31.90 0.15
CA PRO A 191 13.90 32.05 -1.28
C PRO A 191 14.59 30.84 -1.91
N ALA A 192 14.02 30.33 -3.01
CA ALA A 192 14.56 29.22 -3.80
C ALA A 192 14.44 29.54 -5.30
N ASP A 193 15.11 28.78 -6.15
CA ASP A 193 14.93 28.87 -7.60
C ASP A 193 13.54 28.36 -8.00
N LEU A 194 13.07 27.30 -7.33
CA LEU A 194 11.72 26.74 -7.48
C LEU A 194 11.00 26.64 -6.13
N THR A 195 9.70 26.88 -6.13
CA THR A 195 8.81 26.56 -5.00
C THR A 195 7.77 25.54 -5.44
N VAL A 196 7.71 24.42 -4.74
CA VAL A 196 6.71 23.37 -4.95
C VAL A 196 5.45 23.69 -4.16
N ARG A 197 4.30 23.59 -4.83
CA ARG A 197 2.96 23.66 -4.22
C ARG A 197 2.21 22.39 -4.59
N ALA A 198 1.62 21.73 -3.59
CA ALA A 198 0.83 20.52 -3.81
C ALA A 198 -0.51 20.63 -3.06
N ALA A 199 -1.56 20.05 -3.64
CA ALA A 199 -2.88 19.97 -3.05
C ALA A 199 -3.51 18.60 -3.31
N VAL A 200 -4.03 17.97 -2.27
CA VAL A 200 -4.86 16.78 -2.41
C VAL A 200 -6.20 17.19 -2.99
N THR A 201 -6.55 16.62 -4.14
CA THR A 201 -7.79 16.93 -4.88
C THR A 201 -8.86 15.85 -4.70
N HIS A 202 -8.45 14.63 -4.37
CA HIS A 202 -9.35 13.52 -4.06
C HIS A 202 -8.65 12.50 -3.16
N ALA A 203 -9.40 11.91 -2.23
CA ALA A 203 -8.99 10.69 -1.54
C ALA A 203 -10.22 9.91 -1.10
N THR A 204 -10.09 8.58 -1.03
CA THR A 204 -11.11 7.68 -0.48
C THR A 204 -10.55 6.94 0.74
N GLU A 205 -11.46 6.49 1.61
CA GLU A 205 -11.06 5.72 2.79
C GLU A 205 -10.62 4.31 2.41
N THR A 206 -9.62 3.82 3.14
CA THR A 206 -9.38 2.38 3.26
C THR A 206 -10.43 1.77 4.20
N ASP A 207 -10.99 0.62 3.82
CA ASP A 207 -11.84 -0.16 4.72
C ASP A 207 -10.96 -0.86 5.77
N GLU A 208 -11.07 -0.40 7.01
CA GLU A 208 -10.28 -0.91 8.13
C GLU A 208 -10.55 -2.38 8.45
N ALA A 209 -11.78 -2.87 8.24
CA ALA A 209 -12.14 -4.26 8.48
C ALA A 209 -11.50 -5.16 7.41
N ALA A 210 -11.59 -4.76 6.14
CA ALA A 210 -10.92 -5.46 5.05
C ALA A 210 -9.39 -5.44 5.19
N ALA A 211 -8.83 -4.30 5.61
CA ALA A 211 -7.41 -4.18 5.91
C ALA A 211 -7.01 -5.09 7.08
N GLY A 212 -7.81 -5.16 8.15
CA GLY A 212 -7.58 -6.03 9.30
C GLY A 212 -7.59 -7.52 8.92
N VAL A 213 -8.54 -7.95 8.08
CA VAL A 213 -8.56 -9.31 7.53
C VAL A 213 -7.31 -9.58 6.68
N SER A 214 -6.92 -8.62 5.85
CA SER A 214 -5.71 -8.73 5.01
C SER A 214 -4.45 -8.86 5.86
N VAL A 215 -4.35 -8.12 6.96
CA VAL A 215 -3.25 -8.24 7.92
C VAL A 215 -3.24 -9.64 8.52
N ALA A 216 -4.35 -10.09 9.10
CA ALA A 216 -4.46 -11.41 9.72
C ALA A 216 -4.10 -12.57 8.77
N ALA A 217 -4.59 -12.51 7.53
CA ALA A 217 -4.29 -13.50 6.50
C ALA A 217 -2.81 -13.52 6.07
N SER A 218 -2.13 -12.38 6.16
CA SER A 218 -0.75 -12.24 5.68
C SER A 218 0.33 -12.41 6.76
N ILE A 219 0.00 -12.46 8.06
CA ILE A 219 0.97 -12.57 9.18
C ILE A 219 2.00 -13.70 8.94
N GLY A 220 1.56 -14.86 8.42
CA GLY A 220 2.43 -16.00 8.15
C GLY A 220 3.42 -15.81 6.98
N THR A 221 3.16 -14.87 6.07
CA THR A 221 3.98 -14.62 4.87
C THR A 221 4.84 -13.35 4.97
N LYS A 222 4.66 -12.50 6.00
CA LYS A 222 5.34 -11.18 6.08
C LYS A 222 6.84 -11.23 6.36
N PHE A 223 7.34 -12.37 6.84
CA PHE A 223 8.73 -12.55 7.28
C PHE A 223 9.48 -13.66 6.51
N VAL A 224 8.88 -14.19 5.44
CA VAL A 224 9.54 -15.19 4.60
C VAL A 224 10.39 -14.44 3.57
N ASP A 225 11.52 -13.92 4.05
CA ASP A 225 12.50 -13.18 3.24
C ASP A 225 13.32 -14.19 2.41
N MET A 226 12.76 -14.68 1.32
CA MET A 226 13.49 -15.47 0.32
C MET A 226 14.27 -14.53 -0.62
N GLY A 227 15.29 -13.87 -0.08
CA GLY A 227 16.39 -13.20 -0.83
C GLY A 227 16.00 -12.10 -1.82
N SER A 228 16.43 -10.86 -1.54
CA SER A 228 16.59 -9.68 -2.44
C SER A 228 15.46 -9.27 -3.40
N VAL A 229 14.39 -10.04 -3.56
CA VAL A 229 13.21 -9.74 -4.36
C VAL A 229 12.06 -9.51 -3.39
N PRO A 230 11.53 -8.26 -3.29
CA PRO A 230 10.33 -8.00 -2.51
C PRO A 230 9.19 -8.84 -3.07
N ILE A 231 8.77 -9.88 -2.37
CA ILE A 231 7.59 -10.66 -2.77
C ILE A 231 6.37 -9.81 -2.40
N PRO A 232 5.56 -9.35 -3.37
CA PRO A 232 4.34 -8.60 -3.09
C PRO A 232 3.42 -9.48 -2.25
N ILE A 233 3.07 -9.01 -1.04
CA ILE A 233 2.15 -9.71 -0.14
C ILE A 233 0.73 -9.37 -0.57
N PRO A 234 -0.04 -10.32 -1.14
CA PRO A 234 -1.38 -10.02 -1.60
C PRO A 234 -2.27 -9.65 -0.40
N ARG A 235 -2.92 -8.49 -0.45
CA ARG A 235 -4.02 -8.10 0.45
C ARG A 235 -5.36 -8.34 -0.23
N VAL A 236 -6.44 -8.38 0.56
CA VAL A 236 -7.79 -8.58 0.02
C VAL A 236 -8.13 -7.39 -0.89
N PRO A 237 -8.57 -7.63 -2.14
CA PRO A 237 -8.83 -6.58 -3.14
C PRO A 237 -10.18 -5.85 -2.89
N ILE A 238 -10.52 -5.57 -1.64
CA ILE A 238 -11.76 -4.86 -1.29
C ILE A 238 -11.44 -3.70 -0.34
N GLY A 239 -12.16 -2.59 -0.48
CA GLY A 239 -11.98 -1.43 0.39
C GLY A 239 -10.61 -0.75 0.26
N LEU A 240 -10.03 -0.77 -0.94
CA LEU A 240 -8.78 -0.10 -1.25
C LEU A 240 -9.05 1.40 -1.43
N GLY A 241 -8.23 2.23 -0.77
CA GLY A 241 -8.26 3.67 -0.90
C GLY A 241 -7.52 4.18 -2.15
N GLU A 242 -7.79 5.43 -2.47
CA GLU A 242 -7.29 6.15 -3.63
C GLU A 242 -6.76 7.52 -3.21
N LEU A 243 -5.83 8.06 -3.99
CA LEU A 243 -5.30 9.39 -3.78
C LEU A 243 -5.11 10.10 -5.12
N SER A 244 -5.56 11.34 -5.19
CA SER A 244 -5.29 12.26 -6.30
C SER A 244 -4.74 13.57 -5.78
N ILE A 245 -3.68 14.02 -6.43
CA ILE A 245 -2.92 15.21 -6.04
C ILE A 245 -2.65 16.00 -7.31
N GLU A 246 -2.75 17.32 -7.20
CA GLU A 246 -2.14 18.23 -8.16
C GLU A 246 -0.94 18.94 -7.53
N ALA A 247 0.10 19.16 -8.31
CA ALA A 247 1.25 19.92 -7.86
C ALA A 247 1.90 20.70 -8.99
N GLU A 248 2.51 21.82 -8.62
CA GLU A 248 3.32 22.64 -9.50
C GLU A 248 4.65 23.03 -8.85
N ALA A 249 5.65 23.27 -9.70
CA ALA A 249 6.85 24.00 -9.34
C ALA A 249 6.83 25.36 -10.04
N VAL A 250 6.88 26.43 -9.27
CA VAL A 250 6.90 27.81 -9.77
C VAL A 250 8.27 28.44 -9.55
N ASP A 251 8.69 29.31 -10.46
CA ASP A 251 9.93 30.09 -10.28
C ASP A 251 9.72 31.29 -9.32
N ARG A 252 10.79 32.06 -9.08
CA ARG A 252 10.74 33.29 -8.25
C ARG A 252 9.74 34.34 -8.74
N ALA A 253 9.39 34.34 -10.02
CA ALA A 253 8.40 35.25 -10.61
C ALA A 253 6.97 34.67 -10.54
N GLY A 254 6.78 33.51 -9.90
CA GLY A 254 5.50 32.82 -9.81
C GLY A 254 5.09 32.12 -11.10
N ARG A 255 5.98 31.98 -12.08
CA ARG A 255 5.67 31.31 -13.34
C ARG A 255 5.82 29.80 -13.17
N GLN A 256 4.78 29.07 -13.55
CA GLN A 256 4.79 27.61 -13.55
C GLN A 256 5.86 27.07 -14.51
N GLN A 257 6.77 26.25 -13.98
CA GLN A 257 7.85 25.58 -14.71
C GLN A 257 7.58 24.08 -14.88
N ALA A 258 6.83 23.48 -13.97
CA ALA A 258 6.31 22.13 -14.13
C ALA A 258 5.00 21.99 -13.38
N ALA A 259 4.15 21.09 -13.84
CA ALA A 259 2.92 20.72 -13.17
C ALA A 259 2.52 19.28 -13.46
N ILE A 260 1.80 18.68 -12.52
CA ILE A 260 1.19 17.37 -12.65
C ILE A 260 -0.20 17.37 -12.00
N VAL A 261 -1.14 16.70 -12.64
CA VAL A 261 -2.35 16.16 -12.03
C VAL A 261 -2.15 14.66 -12.00
N TRP A 262 -2.19 14.07 -10.82
CA TRP A 262 -1.78 12.69 -10.54
C TRP A 262 -2.90 11.96 -9.80
N GLY A 263 -3.13 10.69 -10.15
CA GLY A 263 -4.08 9.84 -9.45
C GLY A 263 -3.61 8.39 -9.44
N ARG A 264 -3.67 7.75 -8.28
CA ARG A 264 -3.37 6.32 -8.14
C ARG A 264 -4.25 5.68 -7.08
N GLY A 265 -4.73 4.47 -7.37
CA GLY A 265 -5.40 3.62 -6.39
C GLY A 265 -4.42 2.64 -5.76
N ALA A 266 -4.67 2.26 -4.51
CA ALA A 266 -3.94 1.18 -3.89
C ALA A 266 -4.28 -0.16 -4.59
N THR A 267 -3.34 -1.11 -4.57
CA THR A 267 -3.48 -2.38 -5.30
C THR A 267 -3.26 -3.56 -4.36
N ALA A 268 -3.96 -4.66 -4.61
CA ALA A 268 -3.85 -5.85 -3.78
C ALA A 268 -2.42 -6.40 -3.65
N PHE A 269 -1.53 -6.13 -4.61
CA PHE A 269 -0.19 -6.71 -4.64
C PHE A 269 0.93 -5.75 -4.22
N PHE A 270 0.80 -4.45 -4.53
CA PHE A 270 1.91 -3.49 -4.38
C PHE A 270 1.70 -2.47 -3.25
N SER A 271 0.70 -2.69 -2.39
CA SER A 271 0.44 -1.84 -1.22
C SER A 271 0.32 -2.67 0.06
N SER A 272 0.73 -2.11 1.20
CA SER A 272 0.65 -2.82 2.47
C SER A 272 -0.70 -2.54 3.14
N PRO A 273 -1.42 -3.55 3.64
CA PRO A 273 -2.66 -3.30 4.36
C PRO A 273 -2.35 -2.62 5.70
N ARG A 274 -3.00 -1.48 5.97
CA ARG A 274 -2.97 -0.80 7.28
C ARG A 274 -4.39 -0.63 7.80
N VAL A 275 -4.60 -0.89 9.09
CA VAL A 275 -5.90 -0.76 9.74
C VAL A 275 -6.16 0.72 10.07
N SER A 276 -6.28 1.56 9.04
CA SER A 276 -6.63 2.98 9.14
C SER A 276 -7.32 3.42 7.87
N LYS A 277 -8.38 4.23 8.01
CA LYS A 277 -9.07 4.92 6.90
C LYS A 277 -8.12 5.72 6.00
N ALA A 278 -7.03 6.27 6.55
CA ALA A 278 -6.04 7.05 5.80
C ALA A 278 -4.86 6.21 5.31
N GLY A 279 -4.83 4.91 5.59
CA GLY A 279 -3.69 4.03 5.35
C GLY A 279 -3.19 4.04 3.91
N ASP A 280 -4.10 3.87 2.95
CA ASP A 280 -3.72 3.88 1.53
C ASP A 280 -3.29 5.25 1.03
N ALA A 281 -4.01 6.30 1.41
CA ALA A 281 -3.64 7.67 1.07
C ALA A 281 -2.24 8.03 1.61
N TYR A 282 -1.90 7.57 2.82
CA TYR A 282 -0.59 7.75 3.42
C TYR A 282 0.52 7.04 2.62
N GLU A 283 0.30 5.80 2.17
CA GLU A 283 1.30 5.09 1.35
C GLU A 283 1.44 5.70 -0.05
N LEU A 284 0.31 6.07 -0.66
CA LEU A 284 0.27 6.68 -1.99
C LEU A 284 0.96 8.06 -2.04
N ALA A 285 1.02 8.79 -0.92
CA ALA A 285 1.78 10.03 -0.80
C ALA A 285 3.27 9.84 -1.13
N GLY A 286 3.85 8.70 -0.73
CA GLY A 286 5.23 8.33 -1.06
C GLY A 286 5.43 8.17 -2.58
N SER A 287 4.52 7.43 -3.22
CA SER A 287 4.53 7.23 -4.68
C SER A 287 4.41 8.54 -5.46
N PHE A 288 3.50 9.41 -5.05
CA PHE A 288 3.34 10.73 -5.65
C PHE A 288 4.63 11.56 -5.54
N GLY A 289 5.25 11.59 -4.36
CA GLY A 289 6.49 12.34 -4.13
C GLY A 289 7.63 11.87 -5.03
N GLU A 290 7.74 10.56 -5.29
CA GLU A 290 8.74 9.99 -6.19
C GLU A 290 8.47 10.33 -7.67
N ASP A 291 7.22 10.23 -8.11
CA ASP A 291 6.81 10.53 -9.49
C ASP A 291 7.04 12.02 -9.81
N PHE A 292 6.60 12.92 -8.91
CA PHE A 292 6.79 14.36 -9.12
C PHE A 292 8.26 14.79 -8.99
N ALA A 293 9.01 14.18 -8.06
CA ALA A 293 10.44 14.43 -7.99
C ALA A 293 11.18 13.92 -9.24
N THR A 294 10.76 12.81 -9.83
CA THR A 294 11.34 12.33 -11.09
C THR A 294 11.06 13.33 -12.22
N LEU A 295 9.84 13.87 -12.29
CA LEU A 295 9.49 14.95 -13.22
C LEU A 295 10.44 16.15 -13.09
N LEU A 296 10.73 16.59 -11.86
CA LEU A 296 11.60 17.74 -11.61
C LEU A 296 13.10 17.44 -11.70
N ASN A 297 13.54 16.27 -11.26
CA ASN A 297 14.96 15.89 -11.26
C ASN A 297 15.45 15.60 -12.69
N LYS A 298 14.59 15.02 -13.54
CA LYS A 298 14.95 14.65 -14.92
C LYS A 298 14.43 15.65 -15.96
N GLY A 299 13.43 16.45 -15.62
CA GLY A 299 12.76 17.33 -16.58
C GLY A 299 11.95 16.56 -17.64
N GLU A 300 11.52 15.34 -17.30
CA GLU A 300 10.87 14.38 -18.21
C GLU A 300 9.77 13.60 -17.46
N SER A 301 8.82 13.03 -18.19
CA SER A 301 7.77 12.22 -17.58
C SER A 301 8.34 11.06 -16.74
N PRO A 302 7.80 10.81 -15.53
CA PRO A 302 8.19 9.66 -14.72
C PRO A 302 7.69 8.31 -15.30
N PHE A 303 6.83 8.32 -16.32
CA PHE A 303 6.13 7.13 -16.81
C PHE A 303 6.62 6.59 -18.17
N GLY A 304 7.57 7.27 -18.82
CA GLY A 304 8.02 6.95 -20.18
C GLY A 304 9.30 6.09 -20.31
N GLY A 305 9.98 5.76 -19.21
CA GLY A 305 11.29 5.12 -19.25
C GLY A 305 11.30 3.64 -18.84
N VAL A 306 11.98 2.78 -19.61
CA VAL A 306 12.47 1.46 -19.16
C VAL A 306 13.72 1.64 -18.28
N GLY A 307 13.57 2.35 -17.17
CA GLY A 307 14.66 2.60 -16.24
C GLY A 307 14.34 1.99 -14.88
N PHE A 308 15.05 0.93 -14.50
CA PHE A 308 15.12 0.52 -13.10
C PHE A 308 15.80 1.67 -12.33
N SER A 309 15.02 2.54 -11.68
CA SER A 309 15.56 3.59 -10.82
C SER A 309 16.00 2.96 -9.51
N VAL A 310 17.31 2.74 -9.36
CA VAL A 310 17.89 2.35 -8.08
C VAL A 310 17.69 3.52 -7.11
N PRO A 311 17.04 3.31 -5.94
CA PRO A 311 16.90 4.36 -4.95
C PRO A 311 18.26 4.90 -4.50
N SER A 312 18.37 6.21 -4.26
CA SER A 312 19.58 6.79 -3.71
C SER A 312 19.85 6.28 -2.29
N TRP A 313 21.12 6.23 -1.87
CA TRP A 313 21.46 5.81 -0.50
C TRP A 313 20.77 6.68 0.56
N GLN A 314 20.54 7.95 0.24
CA GLN A 314 19.79 8.86 1.11
C GLN A 314 18.31 8.48 1.25
N LYS A 315 17.65 8.08 0.16
CA LYS A 315 16.28 7.56 0.22
C LYS A 315 16.22 6.31 1.11
N ILE A 316 17.19 5.40 0.95
CA ILE A 316 17.28 4.19 1.77
C ILE A 316 17.45 4.57 3.25
N SER A 317 18.38 5.46 3.58
CA SER A 317 18.65 5.88 4.96
C SER A 317 17.44 6.59 5.59
N SER A 318 16.81 7.53 4.88
CA SER A 318 15.65 8.25 5.38
C SER A 318 14.43 7.35 5.55
N ASN A 319 14.23 6.35 4.68
CA ASN A 319 13.14 5.39 4.81
C ASN A 319 13.27 4.50 6.05
N VAL A 320 14.49 4.18 6.47
CA VAL A 320 14.76 3.45 7.74
C VAL A 320 14.81 4.35 8.97
N GLY A 321 14.44 5.63 8.84
CA GLY A 321 14.30 6.59 9.94
C GLY A 321 15.57 7.36 10.29
N LEU A 322 16.61 7.28 9.46
CA LEU A 322 17.80 8.11 9.62
C LEU A 322 17.54 9.55 9.16
N ALA A 323 18.43 10.46 9.57
CA ALA A 323 18.32 11.87 9.23
C ALA A 323 18.28 12.09 7.69
N PRO A 324 17.45 13.02 7.20
CA PRO A 324 17.45 13.44 5.81
C PRO A 324 18.73 14.24 5.47
N LYS A 325 19.07 14.29 4.17
CA LYS A 325 20.26 15.00 3.66
C LYS A 325 20.27 16.48 4.01
N TYR A 326 19.09 17.12 4.04
CA TYR A 326 18.93 18.53 4.39
C TYR A 326 18.12 18.68 5.67
N ALA A 327 18.58 19.56 6.56
CA ALA A 327 17.88 19.88 7.81
C ALA A 327 16.47 20.46 7.56
N ALA A 328 16.23 21.07 6.40
CA ALA A 328 14.90 21.52 5.99
C ALA A 328 13.86 20.39 6.03
N CYS A 329 14.26 19.15 5.68
CA CYS A 329 13.37 18.00 5.69
C CYS A 329 13.05 17.48 7.09
N GLU A 330 13.83 17.82 8.13
CA GLU A 330 13.52 17.44 9.51
C GLU A 330 12.23 18.10 10.03
N SER A 331 11.82 19.23 9.44
CA SER A 331 10.58 19.91 9.78
C SER A 331 9.34 19.06 9.49
N TYR A 332 9.41 18.19 8.47
CA TYR A 332 8.35 17.25 8.11
C TYR A 332 8.40 15.94 8.91
N GLY A 333 9.25 15.88 9.94
CA GLY A 333 9.50 14.67 10.71
C GLY A 333 10.35 13.65 9.95
N ARG A 334 10.69 12.57 10.64
CA ARG A 334 11.39 11.43 10.03
C ARG A 334 10.39 10.38 9.59
N SER A 335 10.81 9.49 8.70
CA SER A 335 10.05 8.26 8.49
C SER A 335 9.93 7.51 9.84
N PRO A 336 8.84 6.78 10.10
CA PRO A 336 8.62 5.92 11.28
C PRO A 336 9.75 4.94 11.67
N GLY A 337 10.81 4.87 10.85
CA GLY A 337 12.00 4.08 11.10
C GLY A 337 11.77 2.59 10.99
N ILE A 338 12.73 1.78 11.45
CA ILE A 338 12.60 0.32 11.44
C ILE A 338 11.38 -0.12 12.27
N ALA A 339 11.14 0.50 13.42
CA ALA A 339 10.01 0.16 14.29
C ALA A 339 8.66 0.41 13.61
N GLY A 340 8.48 1.55 12.94
CA GLY A 340 7.27 1.84 12.19
C GLY A 340 7.19 1.17 10.81
N LEU A 341 8.32 0.78 10.21
CA LEU A 341 8.33 -0.12 9.04
C LEU A 341 7.80 -1.50 9.45
N VAL A 342 8.25 -2.02 10.59
CA VAL A 342 7.72 -3.26 11.17
C VAL A 342 6.26 -3.07 11.57
N GLY A 343 5.91 -1.96 12.21
CA GLY A 343 4.53 -1.63 12.57
C GLY A 343 3.60 -1.58 11.37
N GLY A 344 4.00 -0.90 10.29
CA GLY A 344 3.28 -0.87 9.02
C GLY A 344 3.18 -2.24 8.36
N LYS A 345 4.24 -3.07 8.42
CA LYS A 345 4.15 -4.48 8.01
C LYS A 345 3.13 -5.24 8.87
N LEU A 346 3.08 -5.00 10.17
CA LEU A 346 2.09 -5.58 11.08
C LEU A 346 0.69 -4.95 10.91
N GLY A 347 0.53 -3.98 10.02
CA GLY A 347 -0.73 -3.34 9.70
C GLY A 347 -1.16 -2.24 10.66
N PHE A 348 -0.25 -1.73 11.50
CA PHE A 348 -0.57 -0.66 12.42
C PHE A 348 -0.98 0.62 11.68
N PRO A 349 -1.94 1.38 12.25
CA PRO A 349 -2.34 2.68 11.74
C PRO A 349 -1.13 3.62 11.58
N PRO A 350 -1.05 4.45 10.52
CA PRO A 350 0.00 5.45 10.40
C PRO A 350 -0.01 6.44 11.57
N GLU A 351 -1.17 6.75 12.13
CA GLU A 351 -1.34 7.63 13.30
C GLU A 351 -0.69 7.07 14.58
N TRP A 352 -0.36 5.78 14.62
CA TRP A 352 0.35 5.15 15.74
C TRP A 352 1.85 5.02 15.49
N THR A 353 2.28 5.16 14.24
CA THR A 353 3.65 4.87 13.82
C THR A 353 4.39 6.09 13.32
N ASP A 354 3.70 7.16 12.95
CA ASP A 354 4.25 8.41 12.45
C ASP A 354 3.84 9.59 13.34
N ASP A 355 4.84 10.24 13.95
CA ASP A 355 4.65 11.44 14.78
C ASP A 355 4.29 12.69 13.95
N GLY A 356 4.37 12.60 12.61
CA GLY A 356 4.05 13.70 11.70
C GLY A 356 5.10 14.80 11.68
N ALA A 357 4.68 16.03 11.33
CA ALA A 357 5.56 17.19 11.29
C ALA A 357 6.01 17.58 12.71
N LYS A 358 7.28 17.97 12.86
CA LYS A 358 7.75 18.52 14.15
C LYS A 358 7.08 19.88 14.35
N ALA A 359 6.43 20.07 15.50
CA ALA A 359 5.92 21.38 15.89
C ALA A 359 7.07 22.40 15.82
N VAL A 360 6.90 23.43 14.98
CA VAL A 360 7.83 24.56 14.97
C VAL A 360 7.61 25.29 16.29
N PRO A 361 8.64 25.48 17.14
CA PRO A 361 8.50 26.30 18.32
C PRO A 361 8.07 27.70 17.85
N THR A 362 6.87 28.12 18.20
CA THR A 362 6.47 29.52 18.06
C THR A 362 7.47 30.36 18.82
N ARG A 363 8.26 31.16 18.09
CA ARG A 363 9.23 32.07 18.67
C ARG A 363 8.60 33.43 18.90
#